data_AF-A0A1A7X7J3-F1
#
_entry.id   AF-A0A1A7X7J3-F1
#
_cell.length_a   1.000
_cell.length_b   1.000
_cell.length_c   1.000
_cell.angle_alpha   90.00
_cell.angle_beta   90.00
_cell.angle_gamma   90.00
#
_symmetry.space_group_name_H-M   'P 1'
#
loop_
_entity.id
_entity.type
_entity.pdbx_description
1 polymer ?
#
loop_
_entity_poly.entity_id
_entity_poly.type
_entity_poly.pdbx_seq_one_letter_code
_entity_poly.pdbx_strand_id
1 'polypeptide(L)'
;MHYENGDIYVGEWQMDKSHGHGNLFSNGKLYDGTWEDGKMNGNGKLYYSDKGLLYEGFWVDGEAKCGTMMDFRRDKATAPPKYPFPKLHLKDVELVLREARSACLDRRCQSSRG
;
A
#
# COMPACT_ATOMS: atom_id res chain seq x y z
N MET A 1 9.74 15.95 -20.95
CA MET A 1 11.14 16.39 -21.02
C MET A 1 12.08 15.23 -20.75
N HIS A 2 13.17 15.19 -21.50
CA HIS A 2 14.33 14.35 -21.21
C HIS A 2 15.40 15.24 -20.59
N TYR A 3 15.88 14.86 -19.42
CA TYR A 3 16.93 15.57 -18.71
C TYR A 3 18.30 14.97 -19.05
N GLU A 4 19.37 15.76 -18.94
CA GLU A 4 20.74 15.31 -19.24
C GLU A 4 21.21 14.14 -18.34
N ASN A 5 20.64 14.03 -17.14
CA ASN A 5 20.89 12.94 -16.21
C ASN A 5 20.19 11.62 -16.59
N GLY A 6 19.43 11.60 -17.69
CA GLY A 6 18.66 10.44 -18.14
C GLY A 6 17.26 10.33 -17.55
N ASP A 7 16.84 11.26 -16.70
CA ASP A 7 15.48 11.30 -16.19
C ASP A 7 14.50 11.70 -17.28
N ILE A 8 13.29 11.17 -17.22
CA ILE A 8 12.22 11.43 -18.18
C ILE A 8 10.97 11.84 -17.42
N TYR A 9 10.50 13.06 -17.68
CA TYR A 9 9.22 13.54 -17.17
C TYR A 9 8.17 13.63 -18.28
N VAL A 10 6.99 13.10 -18.03
CA VAL A 10 5.81 13.18 -18.90
C VAL A 10 4.63 13.64 -18.05
N GLY A 11 4.05 14.79 -18.36
CA GLY A 11 2.97 15.35 -17.56
C GLY A 11 2.68 16.79 -17.93
N GLU A 12 1.88 17.43 -17.10
CA GLU A 12 1.49 18.83 -17.25
C GLU A 12 2.63 19.78 -16.83
N TRP A 13 2.62 20.98 -17.40
CA TRP A 13 3.62 22.01 -17.16
C TRP A 13 2.95 23.36 -16.93
N GLN A 14 3.50 24.15 -16.02
CA GLN A 14 3.11 25.52 -15.77
C GLN A 14 4.35 26.35 -15.43
N MET A 15 4.50 27.52 -16.07
CA MET A 15 5.65 28.42 -15.86
C MET A 15 7.01 27.69 -15.93
N ASP A 16 7.20 26.88 -16.97
CA ASP A 16 8.40 26.05 -17.22
C ASP A 16 8.75 25.04 -16.11
N LYS A 17 7.79 24.73 -15.23
CA LYS A 17 7.91 23.73 -14.18
C LYS A 17 6.86 22.64 -14.33
N SER A 18 7.16 21.44 -13.86
CA SER A 18 6.16 20.38 -13.75
C SER A 18 5.05 20.80 -12.78
N HIS A 19 3.81 20.59 -13.20
CA HIS A 19 2.61 20.93 -12.46
C HIS A 19 1.52 19.90 -12.75
N GLY A 20 0.40 19.92 -12.01
CA GLY A 20 -0.73 19.04 -12.30
C GLY A 20 -0.40 17.56 -12.14
N HIS A 21 -0.88 16.69 -13.03
CA HIS A 21 -0.56 15.27 -12.98
C HIS A 21 0.63 14.92 -13.89
N GLY A 22 1.49 14.00 -13.45
CA GLY A 22 2.62 13.59 -14.27
C GLY A 22 3.45 12.43 -13.70
N ASN A 23 4.25 11.88 -14.59
CA ASN A 23 5.10 10.74 -14.37
C ASN A 23 6.58 11.12 -14.50
N LEU A 24 7.40 10.76 -13.51
CA LEU A 24 8.86 10.88 -13.56
C LEU A 24 9.50 9.50 -13.54
N PHE A 25 10.26 9.17 -14.57
CA PHE A 25 11.16 8.02 -14.61
C PHE A 25 12.57 8.50 -14.26
N SER A 26 13.13 7.99 -13.15
CA SER A 26 14.47 8.33 -12.70
C SER A 26 15.14 7.13 -12.06
N ASN A 27 16.33 6.76 -12.55
CA ASN A 27 17.20 5.74 -11.93
C ASN A 27 16.47 4.44 -11.52
N GLY A 28 15.64 3.89 -12.41
CA GLY A 28 14.89 2.65 -12.14
C GLY A 28 13.67 2.82 -11.21
N LYS A 29 13.34 4.05 -10.83
CA LYS A 29 12.11 4.40 -10.12
C LYS A 29 11.14 5.11 -11.05
N LEU A 30 9.86 4.89 -10.85
CA LEU A 30 8.79 5.61 -11.52
C LEU A 30 7.93 6.27 -10.45
N TYR A 31 7.84 7.60 -10.46
CA TYR A 31 6.81 8.33 -9.71
C TYR A 31 5.64 8.64 -10.64
N ASP A 32 4.42 8.40 -10.18
CA ASP A 32 3.17 8.70 -10.84
C ASP A 32 2.27 9.45 -9.85
N GLY A 33 2.00 10.73 -10.08
CA GLY A 33 1.28 11.53 -9.09
C GLY A 33 1.15 12.99 -9.43
N THR A 34 0.78 13.78 -8.44
CA THR A 34 0.60 15.23 -8.59
C THR A 34 1.91 15.99 -8.35
N TRP A 35 2.01 17.14 -9.03
CA TRP A 35 3.16 18.02 -9.08
C TRP A 35 2.75 19.46 -8.85
N GLU A 36 3.58 20.20 -8.14
CA GLU A 36 3.41 21.63 -7.91
C GLU A 36 4.80 22.30 -7.88
N ASP A 37 4.96 23.40 -8.60
CA ASP A 37 6.20 24.17 -8.68
C ASP A 37 7.48 23.35 -8.94
N GLY A 38 7.38 22.32 -9.78
CA GLY A 38 8.52 21.48 -10.15
C GLY A 38 8.79 20.33 -9.17
N LYS A 39 7.96 20.16 -8.14
CA LYS A 39 8.13 19.15 -7.09
C LYS A 39 6.94 18.21 -7.01
N MET A 40 7.19 16.99 -6.54
CA MET A 40 6.12 16.05 -6.21
C MET A 40 5.33 16.61 -5.03
N ASN A 41 4.03 16.84 -5.20
CA ASN A 41 3.16 17.40 -4.17
C ASN A 41 1.75 16.84 -4.33
N GLY A 42 1.14 16.37 -3.25
CA GLY A 42 -0.16 15.71 -3.25
C GLY A 42 -0.06 14.17 -3.31
N ASN A 43 -1.08 13.52 -3.87
CA ASN A 43 -1.13 12.06 -3.92
C ASN A 43 -0.26 11.49 -5.04
N GLY A 44 0.38 10.36 -4.77
CA GLY A 44 1.26 9.72 -5.75
C GLY A 44 1.57 8.25 -5.48
N LYS A 45 2.27 7.65 -6.43
CA LYS A 45 2.73 6.27 -6.46
C LYS A 45 4.18 6.23 -6.89
N LEU A 46 5.05 5.70 -6.07
CA LEU A 46 6.46 5.51 -6.36
C LEU A 46 6.78 4.03 -6.48
N TYR A 47 7.08 3.60 -7.70
CA TYR A 47 7.48 2.24 -8.04
C TYR A 47 9.00 2.12 -7.96
N TYR A 48 9.48 1.17 -7.16
CA TYR A 48 10.88 0.77 -7.06
C TYR A 48 11.08 -0.49 -7.89
N SER A 49 11.50 -0.33 -9.15
CA SER A 49 11.60 -1.45 -10.10
C SER A 49 12.67 -2.46 -9.70
N ASP A 50 13.73 -2.00 -9.02
CA ASP A 50 14.83 -2.83 -8.49
C ASP A 50 14.36 -3.79 -7.38
N LYS A 51 13.45 -3.33 -6.51
CA LYS A 51 12.97 -4.08 -5.34
C LYS A 51 11.61 -4.74 -5.54
N GLY A 52 10.91 -4.40 -6.63
CA GLY A 52 9.52 -4.80 -6.83
C GLY A 52 8.65 -4.31 -5.67
N LEU A 53 8.81 -3.04 -5.30
CA LEU A 53 8.04 -2.38 -4.24
C LEU A 53 7.26 -1.21 -4.83
N LEU A 54 6.06 -0.98 -4.31
CA LEU A 54 5.23 0.18 -4.59
C LEU A 54 5.01 0.94 -3.28
N TYR A 55 5.32 2.23 -3.29
CA TYR A 55 4.90 3.16 -2.26
C TYR A 55 3.72 3.99 -2.78
N GLU A 56 2.60 3.99 -2.08
CA GLU A 56 1.43 4.84 -2.40
C GLU A 56 1.15 5.74 -1.19
N GLY A 57 1.03 7.06 -1.42
CA GLY A 57 0.98 8.01 -0.31
C GLY A 57 0.70 9.46 -0.68
N PHE A 58 1.19 10.35 0.17
CA PHE A 58 1.11 11.80 0.02
C PHE A 58 2.49 12.45 0.13
N TRP A 59 2.77 13.39 -0.77
CA TRP A 59 4.03 14.11 -0.89
C TRP A 59 3.83 15.59 -0.61
N VAL A 60 4.85 16.21 -0.03
CA VAL A 60 4.94 17.67 0.13
C VAL A 60 6.38 18.07 -0.20
N ASP A 61 6.56 19.01 -1.12
CA ASP A 61 7.87 19.54 -1.52
C ASP A 61 8.88 18.46 -1.97
N GLY A 62 8.41 17.38 -2.60
CA GLY A 62 9.28 16.28 -3.04
C GLY A 62 9.52 15.21 -1.98
N GLU A 63 9.03 15.39 -0.76
CA GLU A 63 9.19 14.43 0.34
C GLU A 63 7.89 13.67 0.61
N ALA A 64 7.99 12.34 0.72
CA ALA A 64 6.88 11.51 1.13
C ALA A 64 6.58 11.71 2.63
N LYS A 65 5.33 12.06 2.98
CA LYS A 65 4.91 12.33 4.36
C LYS A 65 4.18 11.15 4.99
N CYS A 66 3.26 10.52 4.27
CA CYS A 66 2.53 9.36 4.74
C CYS A 66 2.13 8.46 3.57
N GLY A 67 2.06 7.15 3.80
CA GLY A 67 1.74 6.19 2.75
C GLY A 67 1.94 4.75 3.18
N THR A 68 1.65 3.84 2.26
CA THR A 68 1.78 2.40 2.46
C THR A 68 2.79 1.83 1.49
N MET A 69 3.72 1.01 2.01
CA MET A 69 4.61 0.18 1.20
C MET A 69 3.93 -1.16 0.90
N MET A 70 3.92 -1.55 -0.37
CA MET A 70 3.34 -2.80 -0.85
C MET A 70 4.35 -3.54 -1.73
N ASP A 71 4.29 -4.86 -1.68
CA ASP A 71 5.00 -5.70 -2.63
C ASP A 71 4.33 -5.61 -4.00
N PHE A 72 5.06 -5.13 -5.01
CA PHE A 72 4.55 -4.98 -6.37
C PHE A 72 4.94 -6.20 -7.20
N ARG A 73 3.94 -6.94 -7.69
CA ARG A 73 4.10 -8.17 -8.50
C ARG A 73 4.77 -9.36 -7.79
N ARG A 74 4.83 -9.37 -6.45
CA ARG A 74 5.18 -10.57 -5.65
C ARG A 74 3.89 -11.19 -5.08
N ASP A 75 2.94 -11.49 -5.96
CA ASP A 75 1.67 -12.12 -5.62
C ASP A 75 1.83 -13.59 -5.20
N LYS A 76 2.93 -14.24 -5.59
CA LYS A 76 3.23 -15.63 -5.26
C LYS A 76 4.67 -15.81 -4.82
N ALA A 77 4.85 -16.54 -3.72
CA ALA A 77 6.16 -17.07 -3.38
C ALA A 77 6.55 -18.15 -4.41
N THR A 78 7.76 -18.04 -4.98
CA THR A 78 8.28 -19.02 -5.95
C THR A 78 8.40 -20.42 -5.36
N ALA A 79 8.55 -20.52 -4.04
CA ALA A 79 8.62 -21.79 -3.31
C ALA A 79 7.85 -21.68 -1.99
N PRO A 80 7.27 -22.80 -1.49
CA PRO A 80 6.69 -22.83 -0.15
C PRO A 80 7.75 -22.54 0.92
N PRO A 81 7.35 -22.05 2.10
CA PRO A 81 8.29 -21.80 3.19
C PRO A 81 8.99 -23.10 3.62
N LYS A 82 10.29 -23.00 3.95
CA LYS A 82 11.11 -24.13 4.42
C LYS A 82 10.46 -24.89 5.59
N TYR A 83 9.73 -24.15 6.43
CA TYR A 83 8.96 -24.69 7.54
C TYR A 83 7.48 -24.41 7.24
N PRO A 84 6.68 -25.44 6.89
CA PRO A 84 5.27 -25.24 6.64
C PRO A 84 4.58 -24.77 7.93
N PHE A 85 3.63 -23.85 7.78
CA PHE A 85 2.82 -23.42 8.92
C PHE A 85 2.10 -24.64 9.52
N PRO A 86 2.17 -24.85 10.84
CA PRO A 86 1.50 -25.97 11.48
C PRO A 86 -0.01 -25.81 11.28
N LYS A 87 -0.69 -26.91 10.91
CA LYS A 87 -2.15 -26.90 10.80
C LYS A 87 -2.76 -26.67 12.18
N LEU A 88 -3.35 -25.51 12.39
CA LEU A 88 -4.05 -25.19 13.62
C LEU A 88 -5.42 -25.88 13.60
N HIS A 89 -5.71 -26.64 14.65
CA HIS A 89 -7.03 -27.21 14.89
C HIS A 89 -7.49 -26.77 16.27
N LEU A 90 -8.78 -26.49 16.43
CA LEU A 90 -9.35 -26.33 17.74
C LEU A 90 -9.16 -27.64 18.50
N LYS A 91 -8.61 -27.56 19.73
CA LYS A 91 -8.44 -28.75 20.58
C LYS A 91 -9.76 -29.44 20.85
N ASP A 92 -10.81 -28.64 21.05
CA ASP A 92 -12.18 -29.11 21.27
C ASP A 92 -13.16 -28.16 20.57
N VAL A 93 -13.73 -28.63 19.47
CA VAL A 93 -14.70 -27.87 18.68
C VAL A 93 -16.03 -27.73 19.41
N GLU A 94 -16.46 -28.76 20.14
CA GLU A 94 -17.75 -28.77 20.82
C GLU A 94 -17.77 -27.80 21.99
N LEU A 95 -16.68 -27.74 22.77
CA LEU A 95 -16.52 -26.77 23.85
C LEU A 95 -16.61 -25.33 23.33
N VAL A 96 -15.87 -25.02 22.26
CA VAL A 96 -15.87 -23.68 21.66
C VAL A 96 -17.26 -23.33 21.13
N LEU A 97 -17.96 -24.27 20.49
CA LEU A 97 -19.33 -24.07 20.02
C LEU A 97 -20.30 -23.82 21.20
N ARG A 98 -20.15 -24.56 22.29
CA ARG A 98 -20.96 -24.40 23.49
C ARG A 98 -20.75 -23.02 24.11
N GLU A 99 -19.51 -22.61 24.32
CA GLU A 99 -19.16 -21.30 24.88
C GLU A 99 -19.67 -20.15 24.00
N ALA A 100 -19.49 -20.24 22.69
CA ALA A 100 -19.99 -19.24 21.75
C ALA A 100 -21.51 -19.10 21.79
N ARG A 101 -22.23 -20.23 21.87
CA ARG A 101 -23.70 -20.25 22.01
C ARG A 101 -24.15 -19.63 23.33
N SER A 102 -23.52 -19.98 24.44
CA SER A 102 -23.83 -19.41 25.76
C SER A 102 -23.59 -17.90 25.79
N ALA A 103 -22.45 -17.44 25.29
CA ALA A 103 -22.13 -16.01 25.22
C ALA A 103 -23.14 -15.22 24.34
N CYS A 104 -23.68 -15.82 23.29
CA CYS A 104 -24.71 -15.22 22.44
C CYS A 104 -26.08 -15.13 23.13
N LEU A 105 -26.41 -16.11 23.98
CA LEU A 105 -27.64 -16.11 24.79
C LEU A 105 -27.56 -15.06 25.89
N ASP A 106 -26.41 -14.95 26.56
CA ASP A 106 -26.19 -13.95 27.61
C ASP A 106 -26.30 -12.51 27.09
N ARG A 107 -25.75 -12.23 25.90
CA ARG A 107 -25.88 -10.90 25.26
C ARG A 107 -27.32 -10.58 24.84
N ARG A 108 -28.08 -11.57 24.37
CA ARG A 108 -29.51 -11.38 24.03
C ARG A 108 -30.35 -11.07 25.28
N CYS A 109 -30.10 -11.76 26.38
CA CYS A 109 -30.74 -11.50 27.67
C CYS A 109 -30.40 -10.12 28.25
N GLN A 110 -29.21 -9.58 27.97
CA GLN A 110 -28.83 -8.22 28.37
C GLN A 110 -29.50 -7.14 27.50
N SER A 111 -29.71 -7.40 26.20
CA SER A 111 -30.40 -6.48 25.29
C SER A 111 -31.93 -6.41 25.47
N SER A 112 -32.54 -7.39 26.13
CA SER A 112 -33.99 -7.44 26.39
C SER A 112 -34.38 -6.94 27.79
N ARG A 113 -33.43 -6.40 28.56
CA ARG A 113 -33.65 -5.80 29.89
C ARG A 113 -33.55 -4.27 29.90
N GLY A 114 -33.66 -3.64 28.73
CA GLY A 114 -33.74 -2.18 28.56
C GLY A 114 -35.17 -1.72 28.38
#